data_AF-A0A7C2BT31-F1
#
_entry.id   AF-A0A7C2BT31-F1
#
_cell.length_a   1.000
_cell.length_b   1.000
_cell.length_c   1.000
_cell.angle_alpha   90.00
_cell.angle_beta   90.00
_cell.angle_gamma   90.00
#
_symmetry.space_group_name_H-M   'P 1'
#
loop_
_entity.id
_entity.type
_entity.pdbx_description
1 polymer ?
#
loop_
_entity_poly.entity_id
_entity_poly.type
_entity_poly.pdbx_seq_one_letter_code
_entity_poly.pdbx_strand_id
1 'polypeptide(L)' 'MKSVYIMTDLEGVSGVVSFENHVHEGGKYCDQARELLTNEVNAAVAGLLEENVEQIIVADGHGPWRYMFRKFT' A
#
# COMPACT_ATOMS: atom_id res chain seq x y z
N MET A 1 24.64 -3.35 -3.40
CA MET A 1 23.50 -3.28 -2.48
C MET A 1 22.28 -2.85 -3.27
N LYS A 2 21.23 -3.66 -3.36
CA LYS A 2 19.97 -3.30 -4.07
C LYS A 2 19.02 -2.65 -3.06
N SER A 3 18.59 -1.43 -3.35
CA SER A 3 17.64 -0.68 -2.53
C SER A 3 16.49 -0.19 -3.39
N VAL A 4 15.27 -0.28 -2.85
CA VAL A 4 14.04 0.15 -3.51
C VAL A 4 13.21 1.00 -2.56
N TYR A 5 12.67 2.10 -3.10
CA TYR A 5 11.70 2.95 -2.43
C TYR A 5 10.35 2.80 -3.14
N ILE A 6 9.31 2.49 -2.37
CA ILE A 6 7.94 2.35 -2.83
C ILE A 6 7.15 3.52 -2.24
N MET A 7 6.48 4.28 -3.10
CA MET A 7 5.49 5.27 -2.70
C MET A 7 4.12 4.76 -3.10
N THR A 8 3.15 4.83 -2.20
CA THR A 8 1.81 4.27 -2.43
C THR A 8 0.76 5.36 -2.51
N ASP A 9 -0.36 5.10 -3.18
CA ASP A 9 -1.51 6.00 -3.14
C ASP A 9 -2.80 5.18 -3.13
N LEU A 10 -3.77 5.54 -2.28
CA LEU A 10 -4.97 4.72 -2.08
C LEU A 10 -5.90 4.78 -3.30
N GLU A 11 -5.92 5.92 -3.97
CA GLU A 11 -6.72 6.25 -5.15
C GLU A 11 -6.43 5.32 -6.33
N GLY A 12 -5.21 4.78 -6.40
CA GLY A 12 -4.73 3.94 -7.51
C GLY A 12 -4.84 2.43 -7.28
N VAL A 13 -5.29 1.99 -6.10
CA VAL A 13 -5.33 0.57 -5.72
C VAL A 13 -6.36 -0.19 -6.55
N SER A 14 -6.03 -1.41 -6.97
CA SER A 14 -7.00 -2.25 -7.69
C SER A 14 -8.21 -2.54 -6.81
N GLY A 15 -9.40 -2.30 -7.36
CA GLY A 15 -10.67 -2.39 -6.62
C GLY A 15 -11.14 -1.07 -6.01
N VAL A 16 -10.30 -0.02 -5.99
CA VAL A 16 -10.72 1.34 -5.65
C VAL A 16 -11.31 2.00 -6.89
N VAL A 17 -12.64 2.18 -6.88
CA VAL A 17 -13.39 2.70 -8.04
C VAL A 17 -14.20 3.96 -7.74
N SER A 18 -14.17 4.44 -6.50
CA SER A 18 -14.96 5.60 -6.06
C SER A 18 -14.24 6.31 -4.94
N PHE A 19 -13.89 7.57 -5.16
CA PHE A 19 -13.21 8.42 -4.19
C PHE A 19 -14.03 8.55 -2.90
N GLU A 20 -15.31 8.92 -3.01
CA GLU A 20 -16.21 9.10 -1.86
C GLU A 20 -16.37 7.83 -0.99
N ASN A 21 -16.48 6.66 -1.62
CA ASN A 21 -16.74 5.43 -0.87
C ASN A 21 -15.47 4.74 -0.37
N HIS A 22 -14.36 4.82 -1.09
CA HIS A 22 -13.14 4.04 -0.80
C HIS A 22 -11.99 4.88 -0.28
N VAL A 23 -11.92 6.17 -0.62
CA VAL A 23 -10.74 7.01 -0.35
C VAL A 23 -11.04 8.00 0.76
N HIS A 24 -12.21 8.62 0.75
CA HIS A 24 -12.60 9.62 1.74
C HIS A 24 -12.63 9.02 3.16
N GLU A 25 -12.21 9.82 4.15
CA GLU A 25 -12.27 9.41 5.55
C GLU A 25 -13.74 9.18 5.97
N GLY A 26 -14.03 8.03 6.57
CA GLY A 26 -15.40 7.63 6.89
C GLY A 26 -16.20 7.12 5.68
N GLY A 27 -15.58 7.03 4.49
CA GLY A 27 -16.13 6.37 3.32
C GLY A 27 -16.50 4.92 3.64
N LYS A 28 -17.62 4.45 3.07
CA LYS A 28 -18.24 3.15 3.38
C LYS A 28 -17.28 1.96 3.31
N TYR A 29 -16.32 2.02 2.38
CA TYR A 29 -15.39 0.95 2.06
C TYR A 29 -13.93 1.37 2.26
N CYS A 30 -13.67 2.45 3.01
CA CYS A 30 -12.33 2.98 3.20
C CYS A 30 -11.39 1.95 3.85
N ASP A 31 -11.86 1.23 4.87
CA ASP A 31 -11.03 0.20 5.51
C ASP A 31 -10.73 -0.99 4.59
N GLN A 32 -11.68 -1.38 3.73
CA GLN A 32 -11.44 -2.42 2.72
C GLN A 32 -10.41 -1.98 1.67
N ALA A 33 -10.48 -0.72 1.25
CA ALA A 33 -9.50 -0.14 0.34
C ALA A 33 -8.09 -0.14 0.95
N ARG A 34 -7.97 0.15 2.26
CA ARG A 34 -6.70 0.08 3.00
C ARG A 34 -6.13 -1.33 3.06
N GLU A 35 -6.98 -2.33 3.30
CA GLU A 35 -6.56 -3.74 3.26
C GLU A 35 -6.05 -4.14 1.87
N LEU A 36 -6.74 -3.70 0.80
CA LEU A 36 -6.27 -3.93 -0.57
C LEU A 36 -4.92 -3.28 -0.83
N LEU A 37 -4.72 -2.02 -0.40
CA LEU A 37 -3.44 -1.33 -0.53
C LEU A 37 -2.31 -2.10 0.16
N THR A 38 -2.53 -2.51 1.41
CA THR A 38 -1.55 -3.28 2.18
C THR A 38 -1.21 -4.60 1.47
N ASN A 39 -2.19 -5.27 0.87
CA ASN A 39 -1.97 -6.52 0.15
C ASN A 39 -1.16 -6.32 -1.15
N GLU A 40 -1.44 -5.28 -1.92
CA GLU A 40 -0.66 -4.95 -3.12
C GLU A 40 0.80 -4.61 -2.79
N VAL A 41 1.01 -3.83 -1.74
CA VAL A 41 2.35 -3.51 -1.24
C VAL A 41 3.09 -4.78 -0.81
N ASN A 42 2.43 -5.66 -0.05
CA ASN A 42 3.05 -6.92 0.38
C ASN A 42 3.42 -7.81 -0.81
N ALA A 43 2.57 -7.88 -1.86
CA ALA A 43 2.89 -8.62 -3.07
C ALA A 43 4.10 -8.04 -3.81
N ALA A 44 4.19 -6.70 -3.93
CA ALA A 44 5.35 -6.04 -4.50
C ALA A 44 6.63 -6.32 -3.69
N VAL A 45 6.56 -6.23 -2.36
CA VAL A 45 7.69 -6.54 -1.49
C VAL A 45 8.13 -8.00 -1.60
N ALA A 46 7.20 -8.96 -1.67
CA ALA A 46 7.52 -10.37 -1.84
C ALA A 46 8.35 -10.61 -3.12
N GLY A 47 7.93 -10.03 -4.25
CA GLY A 47 8.70 -10.12 -5.50
C GLY A 47 10.09 -9.47 -5.42
N LEU A 48 10.23 -8.36 -4.69
CA LEU A 48 11.54 -7.73 -4.47
C LEU A 48 12.46 -8.58 -3.58
N LEU A 49 11.90 -9.28 -2.59
CA LEU A 49 12.66 -10.20 -1.74
C LEU A 49 13.16 -11.42 -2.53
N GLU A 50 12.35 -11.97 -3.45
CA GLU A 50 12.78 -13.04 -4.38
C GLU A 50 13.99 -12.61 -5.24
N GLU A 51 14.07 -11.33 -5.57
CA GLU A 51 15.17 -10.72 -6.34
C GLU A 51 16.37 -10.25 -5.47
N ASN A 52 16.41 -10.67 -4.21
CA ASN A 52 17.47 -10.34 -3.24
C ASN A 52 17.67 -8.82 -3.07
N VAL A 53 16.59 -8.04 -3.01
CA VAL A 53 16.65 -6.64 -2.60
C VAL A 53 16.89 -6.56 -1.08
N GLU A 54 17.94 -5.85 -0.67
CA GLU A 54 18.39 -5.83 0.73
C GLU A 54 17.74 -4.73 1.56
N GLN A 55 17.28 -3.65 0.90
CA GLN A 55 16.60 -2.54 1.55
C GLN A 55 15.34 -2.18 0.78
N ILE A 56 14.21 -2.21 1.46
CA ILE A 56 12.91 -1.82 0.92
C ILE A 56 12.31 -0.80 1.87
N ILE A 57 12.06 0.40 1.38
CA ILE A 57 11.40 1.47 2.13
C ILE A 57 10.05 1.69 1.49
N VAL A 58 8.99 1.59 2.28
CA VAL A 58 7.63 1.90 1.84
C VAL A 58 7.19 3.18 2.52
N ALA A 59 6.77 4.15 1.73
CA ALA A 59 6.14 5.37 2.19
C ALA A 59 4.69 5.41 1.72
N ASP A 60 3.79 5.55 2.67
CA ASP A 60 2.43 5.98 2.38
C ASP A 60 2.52 7.34 1.68
N GLY A 61 1.98 7.45 0.47
CA GLY A 61 1.87 8.67 -0.34
C GLY A 61 0.51 9.34 -0.20
N HIS A 62 -0.47 8.61 0.33
CA HIS A 62 -1.81 9.10 0.53
C HIS A 62 -1.88 9.89 1.85
N GLY A 63 -2.66 10.98 1.85
CA GLY A 63 -2.81 11.85 3.01
C GLY A 63 -3.37 11.13 4.25
N PRO A 64 -3.74 11.87 5.28
CA PRO A 64 -2.91 12.12 6.49
C PRO A 64 -1.88 11.06 6.97
N TRP A 65 -1.36 10.16 6.12
CA TRP A 65 -0.31 9.16 6.45
C TRP A 65 -0.75 8.14 7.50
N ARG A 66 -1.98 7.63 7.38
CA ARG A 66 -2.63 6.81 8.42
C ARG A 66 -2.70 5.31 8.13
N TYR A 67 -1.91 4.77 7.19
CA TYR A 67 -1.99 3.34 6.86
C TYR A 67 -1.08 2.43 7.67
N MET A 68 -1.61 1.25 8.01
CA MET A 68 -0.92 0.21 8.75
C MET A 68 -0.21 -0.74 7.79
N PHE A 69 1.12 -0.81 7.87
CA PHE A 69 1.91 -1.87 7.23
C PHE A 69 2.53 -2.79 8.30
N ARG A 70 1.99 -4.00 8.46
CA ARG A 70 2.69 -5.27 8.81
C ARG A 70 1.71 -6.44 8.58
N LYS A 71 2.05 -7.63 8.08
CA LYS A 71 3.28 -8.44 8.23
C LYS A 71 4.09 -8.67 6.95
N PHE A 72 5.37 -8.32 7.06
CA PHE A 72 6.47 -9.00 6.38
C PHE A 72 6.87 -10.22 7.22
N THR A 73 6.65 -11.43 6.69
CA THR A 73 7.27 -12.71 7.09
C THR A 73 7.85 -13.34 5.85
#